data_AF-A0A7K6WZX9-F1
#
_entry.id   AF-A0A7K6WZX9-F1
#
_cell.length_a   1.000
_cell.length_b   1.000
_cell.length_c   1.000
_cell.angle_alpha   90.00
_cell.angle_beta   90.00
_cell.angle_gamma   90.00
#
_symmetry.space_group_name_H-M   'P 1'
#
loop_
_entity.id
_entity.type
_entity.pdbx_description
1 polymer ?
#
loop_
_entity_poly.entity_id
_entity_poly.type
_entity_poly.pdbx_seq_one_letter_code
_entity_poly.pdbx_strand_id
1 'polypeptide(L)'
;FAFSVPSINRAAPAERYEWVVLRQGMKNSPTLCQMYMYVAWALQPLRRLWPHTIIYHYMDDILCCQKDPWMDVHVQQIAELLKQKGLFISPEKIQRQAPWKYLGWTIENAKIRPQKLELKTDLATLNDVQKFLGDVQWVRNCVGITNEDISPLAPLLRGTHPAAPICITPEQSVAIQRIVDKLH
;
A
#
# COMPACT_ATOMS: atom_id res chain seq x y z
N PHE A 1 1.71 -7.43 23.46
CA PHE A 1 2.54 -6.19 23.37
C PHE A 1 1.76 -5.08 24.05
N ALA A 2 2.36 -4.40 25.02
CA ALA A 2 1.69 -3.35 25.79
C ALA A 2 2.03 -1.94 25.28
N PHE A 3 1.08 -1.01 25.35
CA PHE A 3 1.27 0.41 25.08
C PHE A 3 0.58 1.26 26.15
N SER A 4 1.06 2.49 26.34
CA SER A 4 0.49 3.44 27.29
C SER A 4 -0.17 4.59 26.56
N VAL A 5 -1.39 4.95 26.94
CA VAL A 5 -2.10 6.12 26.43
C VAL A 5 -1.90 7.26 27.43
N PRO A 6 -1.26 8.39 27.05
CA PRO A 6 -1.07 9.51 27.95
C PRO A 6 -2.39 10.22 28.21
N SER A 7 -2.60 10.68 29.45
CA SER A 7 -3.75 11.52 29.77
C SER A 7 -3.51 12.97 29.33
N ILE A 8 -4.60 13.70 29.08
CA ILE A 8 -4.55 15.15 28.83
C ILE A 8 -3.83 15.81 30.02
N ASN A 9 -2.81 16.62 29.74
CA ASN A 9 -2.00 17.35 30.73
C ASN A 9 -1.44 16.51 31.88
N ARG A 10 -1.23 15.19 31.70
CA ARG A 10 -0.79 14.27 32.77
C ARG A 10 -1.70 14.28 34.01
N ALA A 11 -2.97 14.64 33.84
CA ALA A 11 -3.97 14.66 34.91
C ALA A 11 -4.15 13.29 35.62
N ALA A 12 -3.75 12.18 34.99
CA ALA A 12 -3.77 10.85 35.58
C ALA A 12 -2.57 10.00 35.09
N PRO A 13 -2.22 8.92 35.80
CA PRO A 13 -1.26 7.94 35.31
C PRO A 13 -1.66 7.40 33.93
N ALA A 14 -0.69 7.22 33.05
CA ALA A 14 -0.95 6.73 31.70
C ALA A 14 -1.52 5.31 31.75
N GLU A 15 -2.70 5.12 31.17
CA GLU A 15 -3.38 3.84 31.12
C GLU A 15 -2.59 2.87 30.23
N ARG A 16 -2.47 1.61 30.68
CA ARG A 16 -1.75 0.55 29.96
C ARG A 16 -2.73 -0.40 29.31
N TYR A 17 -2.54 -0.62 28.01
CA TYR A 17 -3.32 -1.53 27.19
C TYR A 17 -2.42 -2.60 26.59
N GLU A 18 -2.95 -3.82 26.46
CA GLU A 18 -2.30 -4.89 25.71
C GLU A 18 -3.07 -5.22 24.45
N TRP A 19 -2.34 -5.37 23.34
CA TRP A 19 -2.89 -5.89 22.10
C TRP A 19 -3.20 -7.39 22.24
N VAL A 20 -4.48 -7.71 22.19
CA VAL A 20 -5.01 -9.09 22.09
C VAL A 20 -5.22 -9.54 20.65
N VAL A 21 -5.15 -8.62 19.68
CA VAL A 21 -5.33 -8.86 18.24
C VAL A 21 -4.15 -8.33 17.43
N LEU A 22 -3.99 -8.85 16.20
CA LEU A 22 -2.95 -8.39 15.26
C LEU A 22 -3.08 -6.89 15.00
N ARG A 23 -1.98 -6.17 15.23
CA ARG A 23 -1.91 -4.74 14.97
C ARG A 23 -1.79 -4.45 13.48
N GLN A 24 -2.60 -3.52 12.99
CA GLN A 24 -2.32 -2.85 11.73
C GLN A 24 -1.02 -2.02 11.84
N GLY A 25 -0.17 -2.08 10.83
CA GLY A 25 1.05 -1.26 10.74
C GLY A 25 2.33 -1.80 11.39
N MET A 26 2.32 -2.98 12.03
CA MET A 26 3.58 -3.63 12.43
C MET A 26 4.27 -4.27 11.21
N LYS A 27 5.60 -4.12 11.07
CA LYS A 27 6.38 -4.73 9.95
C LYS A 27 6.21 -6.24 9.80
N ASN A 28 5.89 -6.94 10.89
CA ASN A 28 5.64 -8.39 10.88
C ASN A 28 4.15 -8.74 10.74
N SER A 29 3.27 -7.75 10.78
CA SER A 29 1.83 -7.94 10.57
C SER A 29 1.54 -8.51 9.19
N PRO A 30 2.24 -8.10 8.10
CA PRO A 30 2.06 -8.76 6.81
C PRO A 30 2.47 -10.21 6.77
N THR A 31 3.63 -10.56 7.31
CA THR A 31 4.08 -11.95 7.36
C THR A 31 3.19 -12.79 8.27
N LEU A 32 2.68 -12.23 9.38
CA LEU A 32 1.74 -12.93 10.24
C LEU A 32 0.36 -13.05 9.59
N CYS A 33 -0.20 -12.02 8.95
CA CYS A 33 -1.45 -12.12 8.20
C CYS A 33 -1.34 -13.03 6.95
N GLN A 34 -0.15 -13.13 6.35
CA GLN A 34 0.11 -13.99 5.19
C GLN A 34 0.49 -15.43 5.58
N MET A 35 1.32 -15.65 6.61
CA MET A 35 1.69 -16.98 7.13
C MET A 35 0.62 -17.58 8.05
N TYR A 36 -0.11 -16.78 8.84
CA TYR A 36 -1.39 -17.20 9.42
C TYR A 36 -2.46 -17.10 8.36
N MET A 37 -2.54 -18.15 7.55
CA MET A 37 -3.60 -18.46 6.58
C MET A 37 -5.02 -18.37 7.18
N TYR A 38 -5.56 -17.17 7.41
CA TYR A 38 -6.96 -17.03 7.76
C TYR A 38 -7.79 -16.59 6.56
N VAL A 39 -7.41 -15.49 5.90
CA VAL A 39 -8.07 -15.03 4.67
C VAL A 39 -7.79 -15.99 3.51
N ALA A 40 -6.54 -16.41 3.32
CA ALA A 40 -6.17 -17.37 2.27
C ALA A 40 -6.91 -18.72 2.42
N TRP A 41 -7.04 -19.20 3.66
CA TRP A 41 -7.79 -20.41 3.98
C TRP A 41 -9.29 -20.21 3.83
N ALA A 42 -9.83 -19.06 4.26
CA ALA A 42 -11.22 -18.69 4.05
C ALA A 42 -11.59 -18.65 2.56
N LEU A 43 -10.68 -18.22 1.67
CA LEU A 43 -10.91 -18.16 0.23
C LEU A 43 -10.65 -19.49 -0.50
N GLN A 44 -10.06 -20.49 0.15
CA GLN A 44 -9.73 -21.78 -0.48
C GLN A 44 -10.96 -22.51 -1.06
N PRO A 45 -12.14 -22.55 -0.39
CA PRO A 45 -13.35 -23.14 -0.97
C PRO A 45 -13.80 -22.42 -2.25
N LEU A 46 -13.74 -21.08 -2.28
CA LEU A 46 -14.12 -20.31 -3.48
C LEU A 46 -13.16 -20.54 -4.64
N ARG A 47 -11.86 -20.65 -4.36
CA ARG A 47 -10.86 -21.00 -5.39
C ARG A 47 -11.13 -22.38 -6.03
N ARG A 48 -11.72 -23.31 -5.28
CA ARG A 48 -12.16 -24.61 -5.81
C ARG A 48 -13.48 -24.52 -6.58
N LEU A 49 -14.41 -23.70 -6.10
CA LEU A 49 -15.72 -23.50 -6.72
C LEU A 49 -15.63 -22.74 -8.06
N TRP A 50 -14.68 -21.80 -8.17
CA TRP A 50 -14.48 -20.94 -9.33
C TRP A 50 -13.09 -21.16 -9.95
N PRO A 51 -12.86 -22.30 -10.64
CA PRO A 51 -11.56 -22.63 -11.20
C PRO A 51 -11.11 -21.68 -12.32
N HIS A 52 -12.06 -20.95 -12.93
CA HIS A 52 -11.79 -19.97 -13.98
C HIS A 52 -11.64 -18.52 -13.47
N THR A 53 -11.80 -18.30 -12.17
CA THR A 53 -11.70 -16.99 -11.54
C THR A 53 -10.36 -16.85 -10.84
N ILE A 54 -9.61 -15.82 -11.19
CA ILE A 54 -8.34 -15.49 -10.55
C ILE A 54 -8.64 -14.65 -9.31
N ILE A 55 -8.36 -15.20 -8.13
CA ILE A 55 -8.54 -14.51 -6.84
C ILE A 55 -7.16 -14.17 -6.26
N TYR A 56 -6.75 -12.91 -6.42
CA TYR A 56 -5.60 -12.35 -5.74
C TYR A 56 -6.02 -11.78 -4.40
N HIS A 57 -5.24 -12.06 -3.36
CA HIS A 57 -5.44 -11.43 -2.06
C HIS A 57 -4.09 -10.93 -1.55
N TYR A 58 -4.09 -9.77 -0.93
CA TYR A 58 -2.94 -9.21 -0.26
C TYR A 58 -3.42 -8.47 0.98
N MET A 59 -3.02 -8.96 2.16
CA MET A 59 -3.50 -8.44 3.43
C MET A 59 -5.04 -8.46 3.49
N ASP A 60 -5.65 -7.28 3.54
CA ASP A 60 -7.09 -7.09 3.65
C ASP A 60 -7.76 -6.83 2.28
N ASP A 61 -6.97 -6.71 1.19
CA ASP A 61 -7.48 -6.44 -0.16
C ASP A 61 -7.63 -7.74 -0.96
N ILE A 62 -8.80 -7.92 -1.59
CA ILE A 62 -9.11 -9.06 -2.46
C ILE A 62 -9.47 -8.53 -3.85
N LEU A 63 -8.75 -9.01 -4.86
CA LEU A 63 -9.01 -8.74 -6.27
C LEU A 63 -9.48 -10.03 -6.95
N CYS A 64 -10.69 -10.00 -7.50
CA CYS A 64 -11.26 -11.12 -8.26
C CYS A 64 -11.35 -10.73 -9.73
N CYS A 65 -10.77 -11.55 -10.61
CA CYS A 65 -10.80 -11.36 -12.06
C CYS A 65 -11.37 -12.60 -12.74
N GLN A 66 -12.33 -12.41 -13.64
CA GLN A 66 -12.89 -13.49 -14.45
C GLN A 66 -13.31 -12.97 -15.81
N LYS A 67 -13.53 -13.89 -16.76
CA LYS A 67 -14.00 -13.55 -18.11
C LYS A 67 -15.48 -13.21 -18.15
N ASP A 68 -16.29 -13.90 -17.34
CA ASP A 68 -17.73 -13.70 -17.29
C ASP A 68 -18.08 -12.42 -16.49
N PRO A 69 -19.24 -11.80 -16.74
CA PRO A 69 -19.68 -10.64 -15.97
C PRO A 69 -19.83 -10.93 -14.47
N TRP A 70 -19.38 -10.00 -13.63
CA TRP A 70 -19.50 -10.16 -12.19
C TRP A 70 -20.90 -9.81 -11.70
N MET A 71 -21.63 -10.82 -11.23
CA MET A 71 -22.97 -10.66 -10.65
C MET A 71 -22.93 -10.46 -9.13
N ASP A 72 -23.94 -9.78 -8.57
CA ASP A 72 -24.07 -9.53 -7.13
C ASP A 72 -24.05 -10.81 -6.28
N VAL A 73 -24.54 -11.94 -6.83
CA VAL A 73 -24.50 -13.24 -6.16
C VAL A 73 -23.08 -13.68 -5.79
N HIS A 74 -22.08 -13.36 -6.61
CA HIS A 74 -20.69 -13.73 -6.32
C HIS A 74 -20.12 -12.90 -5.18
N VAL A 75 -20.49 -11.61 -5.11
CA VAL A 75 -20.09 -10.73 -4.01
C VAL A 75 -20.72 -11.21 -2.70
N GLN A 76 -21.99 -11.63 -2.74
CA GLN A 76 -22.67 -12.20 -1.58
C GLN A 76 -22.01 -13.52 -1.12
N GLN A 77 -21.69 -14.43 -2.04
CA GLN A 77 -20.99 -15.68 -1.72
C GLN A 77 -19.63 -15.45 -1.05
N ILE A 78 -18.86 -14.46 -1.53
CA ILE A 78 -17.59 -14.06 -0.88
C ILE A 78 -17.86 -13.51 0.52
N ALA A 79 -18.81 -12.57 0.65
CA ALA A 79 -19.12 -11.92 1.92
C ALA A 79 -19.62 -12.92 2.97
N GLU A 80 -20.47 -13.88 2.59
CA GLU A 80 -20.97 -14.92 3.49
C GLU A 80 -19.86 -15.84 3.97
N LEU A 81 -18.98 -16.29 3.07
CA LEU A 81 -17.88 -17.17 3.45
C LEU A 81 -16.89 -16.48 4.38
N LEU A 82 -16.58 -15.20 4.13
CA LEU A 82 -15.75 -14.40 5.00
C LEU A 82 -16.43 -14.14 6.35
N LYS A 83 -17.74 -13.89 6.36
CA LYS A 83 -18.53 -13.70 7.58
C LYS A 83 -18.56 -14.93 8.48
N GLN A 84 -18.62 -16.14 7.91
CA GLN A 84 -18.48 -17.39 8.69
C GLN A 84 -17.13 -17.50 9.41
N LYS A 85 -16.13 -16.79 8.90
CA LYS A 85 -14.80 -16.67 9.50
C LYS A 85 -14.68 -15.39 10.34
N GLY A 86 -15.74 -14.61 10.55
CA GLY A 86 -15.66 -13.36 11.32
C GLY A 86 -14.89 -12.24 10.61
N LEU A 87 -14.71 -12.36 9.29
CA LEU A 87 -14.20 -11.30 8.42
C LEU A 87 -15.39 -10.58 7.77
N PHE A 88 -15.37 -9.25 7.75
CA PHE A 88 -16.45 -8.45 7.22
C PHE A 88 -15.95 -7.56 6.09
N ILE A 89 -16.65 -7.55 4.97
CA ILE A 89 -16.42 -6.61 3.87
C ILE A 89 -17.40 -5.43 4.05
N SER A 90 -16.88 -4.22 4.18
CA SER A 90 -17.71 -3.02 4.13
C SER A 90 -18.26 -2.83 2.70
N PRO A 91 -19.59 -2.70 2.50
CA PRO A 91 -20.18 -2.57 1.17
C PRO A 91 -19.68 -1.33 0.40
N GLU A 92 -19.34 -0.27 1.13
CA GLU A 92 -18.76 0.97 0.61
C GLU A 92 -17.36 0.81 0.00
N LYS A 93 -16.61 -0.24 0.38
CA LYS A 93 -15.26 -0.52 -0.13
C LYS A 93 -15.27 -1.44 -1.36
N ILE A 94 -16.44 -1.94 -1.76
CA ILE A 94 -16.58 -2.85 -2.90
C ILE A 94 -16.53 -2.04 -4.20
N GLN A 95 -15.49 -2.28 -4.99
CA GLN A 95 -15.29 -1.61 -6.27
C GLN A 95 -15.86 -2.47 -7.41
N ARG A 96 -17.00 -2.06 -7.96
CA ARG A 96 -17.75 -2.83 -8.98
C ARG A 96 -17.37 -2.47 -10.42
N GLN A 97 -16.88 -1.25 -10.65
CA GLN A 97 -16.59 -0.73 -11.97
C GLN A 97 -15.22 -0.06 -12.00
N ALA A 98 -14.59 -0.03 -13.17
CA ALA A 98 -13.37 0.73 -13.41
C ALA A 98 -13.61 2.23 -13.14
N PRO A 99 -12.61 2.97 -12.66
CA PRO A 99 -11.25 2.53 -12.32
C PRO A 99 -11.18 1.76 -10.99
N TRP A 100 -10.60 0.56 -11.00
CA TRP A 100 -10.36 -0.20 -9.76
C TRP A 100 -9.04 0.22 -9.12
N LYS A 101 -9.03 0.36 -7.80
CA LYS A 101 -7.85 0.66 -7.00
C LYS A 101 -7.41 -0.61 -6.28
N TYR A 102 -6.18 -1.04 -6.52
CA TYR A 102 -5.60 -2.22 -5.87
C TYR A 102 -4.13 -1.97 -5.58
N LEU A 103 -3.73 -2.05 -4.30
CA LEU A 103 -2.34 -1.86 -3.85
C LEU A 103 -1.66 -0.59 -4.40
N GLY A 104 -2.37 0.53 -4.46
CA GLY A 104 -1.83 1.79 -4.99
C GLY A 104 -1.75 1.85 -6.52
N TRP A 105 -2.31 0.88 -7.23
CA TRP A 105 -2.50 0.89 -8.68
C TRP A 105 -3.95 1.20 -9.02
N THR A 106 -4.14 1.96 -10.08
CA THR A 106 -5.40 2.16 -10.76
C THR A 106 -5.45 1.26 -12.00
N ILE A 107 -6.39 0.33 -11.99
CA ILE A 107 -6.64 -0.63 -13.06
C ILE A 107 -7.82 -0.10 -13.88
N GLU A 108 -7.56 0.18 -15.15
CA GLU A 108 -8.55 0.49 -16.18
C GLU A 108 -8.66 -0.71 -17.14
N ASN A 109 -9.72 -0.76 -17.96
CA ASN A 109 -9.98 -1.90 -18.86
C ASN A 109 -8.80 -2.27 -19.78
N ALA A 110 -7.93 -1.32 -20.14
CA ALA A 110 -6.83 -1.53 -21.08
C ALA A 110 -5.44 -1.17 -20.50
N LYS A 111 -5.35 -0.54 -19.33
CA LYS A 111 -4.10 0.01 -18.79
C LYS A 111 -4.08 -0.08 -17.27
N ILE A 112 -2.90 -0.33 -16.70
CA ILE A 112 -2.64 -0.23 -15.27
C ILE A 112 -1.74 0.99 -15.07
N ARG A 113 -2.15 1.91 -14.20
CA ARG A 113 -1.42 3.14 -13.90
C ARG A 113 -1.21 3.26 -12.39
N PRO A 114 -0.14 3.87 -11.90
CA PRO A 114 -0.03 4.17 -10.47
C PRO A 114 -1.14 5.15 -10.05
N GLN A 115 -1.67 4.98 -8.84
CA GLN A 115 -2.70 5.86 -8.29
C GLN A 115 -2.09 7.23 -8.01
N LYS A 116 -2.29 8.18 -8.94
CA LYS A 116 -1.88 9.59 -8.92
C LYS A 116 -0.67 9.89 -8.03
N LEU A 117 0.52 9.81 -8.61
CA LEU A 117 1.76 10.20 -7.94
C LEU A 117 2.06 11.67 -8.24
N GLU A 118 1.57 12.59 -7.41
CA GLU A 118 2.13 13.94 -7.39
C GLU A 118 3.45 13.88 -6.61
N LEU A 119 4.56 13.82 -7.33
CA LEU A 119 5.89 13.91 -6.70
C LEU A 119 6.05 15.30 -6.10
N LYS A 120 6.28 15.34 -4.79
CA LYS A 120 6.73 16.56 -4.12
C LYS A 120 8.18 16.81 -4.48
N THR A 121 8.45 17.87 -5.23
CA THR A 121 9.80 18.26 -5.66
C THR A 121 10.46 19.29 -4.74
N ASP A 122 9.71 19.87 -3.79
CA ASP A 122 10.25 20.74 -2.74
C ASP A 122 10.85 19.89 -1.61
N LEU A 123 12.15 19.63 -1.70
CA LEU A 123 12.87 18.76 -0.76
C LEU A 123 13.77 19.61 0.15
N ALA A 124 13.31 19.88 1.36
CA ALA A 124 14.08 20.65 2.34
C ALA A 124 14.75 19.78 3.42
N THR A 125 14.19 18.59 3.69
CA THR A 125 14.66 17.69 4.74
C THR A 125 15.02 16.29 4.23
N LEU A 126 15.82 15.55 5.02
CA LEU A 126 16.12 14.13 4.75
C LEU A 126 14.84 13.30 4.60
N ASN A 127 13.81 13.56 5.41
CA ASN A 127 12.52 12.90 5.30
C ASN A 127 11.84 13.17 3.95
N ASP A 128 11.97 14.38 3.39
CA ASP A 128 11.36 14.71 2.11
C ASP A 128 12.05 13.95 0.97
N VAL A 129 13.38 13.86 0.98
CA VAL A 129 14.13 13.02 0.03
C VAL A 129 13.76 11.54 0.18
N GLN A 130 13.62 11.04 1.41
CA GLN A 130 13.23 9.65 1.65
C GLN A 130 11.84 9.36 1.06
N LYS A 131 10.89 10.27 1.22
CA LYS A 131 9.54 10.15 0.64
C LYS A 131 9.60 10.20 -0.89
N PHE A 132 10.28 11.19 -1.45
CA PHE A 132 10.45 11.34 -2.90
C PHE A 132 11.08 10.10 -3.54
N LEU A 133 12.19 9.60 -2.98
CA LEU A 133 12.84 8.40 -3.50
C LEU A 133 12.00 7.14 -3.30
N GLY A 134 11.22 7.05 -2.23
CA GLY A 134 10.23 5.98 -2.04
C GLY A 134 9.17 5.99 -3.14
N ASP A 135 8.62 7.16 -3.44
CA ASP A 135 7.62 7.38 -4.49
C ASP A 135 8.20 7.08 -5.89
N VAL A 136 9.42 7.54 -6.18
CA VAL A 136 10.15 7.25 -7.42
C VAL A 136 10.41 5.75 -7.57
N GLN A 137 10.89 5.10 -6.50
CA GLN A 137 11.15 3.66 -6.49
C GLN A 137 9.87 2.85 -6.74
N TRP A 138 8.73 3.32 -6.24
CA TRP A 138 7.43 2.70 -6.45
C TRP A 138 6.99 2.72 -7.92
N VAL A 139 7.19 3.84 -8.62
CA VAL A 139 6.73 4.00 -10.01
C VAL A 139 7.77 3.61 -11.06
N ARG A 140 9.04 3.46 -10.70
CA ARG A 140 10.15 3.26 -11.65
C ARG A 140 9.89 2.20 -12.71
N ASN A 141 9.23 1.09 -12.33
CA ASN A 141 8.97 -0.03 -13.23
C ASN A 141 7.94 0.30 -14.32
N CYS A 142 7.08 1.29 -14.09
CA CYS A 142 6.04 1.70 -15.04
C CYS A 142 6.47 2.85 -15.95
N VAL A 143 7.37 3.71 -15.48
CA VAL A 143 7.86 4.88 -16.24
C VAL A 143 9.27 4.69 -16.81
N GLY A 144 9.90 3.53 -16.58
CA GLY A 144 11.24 3.23 -17.10
C GLY A 144 12.34 4.09 -16.46
N ILE A 145 12.17 4.47 -15.19
CA ILE A 145 13.23 5.15 -14.43
C ILE A 145 14.31 4.11 -14.13
N THR A 146 15.53 4.43 -14.52
CA THR A 146 16.69 3.56 -14.37
C THR A 146 17.45 3.85 -13.08
N ASN A 147 18.35 2.96 -12.68
CA ASN A 147 19.24 3.22 -11.55
C ASN A 147 20.19 4.42 -11.81
N GLU A 148 20.49 4.71 -13.07
CA GLU A 148 21.32 5.86 -13.46
C GLU A 148 20.62 7.19 -13.18
N ASP A 149 19.30 7.25 -13.35
CA ASP A 149 18.50 8.43 -13.04
C ASP A 149 18.45 8.70 -11.52
N ILE A 150 18.49 7.65 -10.69
CA ILE A 150 18.39 7.74 -9.23
C ILE A 150 19.75 7.91 -8.55
N SER A 151 20.84 7.42 -9.17
CA SER A 151 22.19 7.43 -8.61
C SER A 151 22.65 8.80 -8.08
N PRO A 152 22.40 9.94 -8.76
CA PRO A 152 22.77 11.27 -8.26
C PRO A 152 22.13 11.65 -6.91
N LEU A 153 20.98 11.03 -6.57
CA LEU A 153 20.21 11.31 -5.36
C LEU A 153 20.60 10.41 -4.19
N ALA A 154 21.32 9.31 -4.42
CA ALA A 154 21.75 8.39 -3.36
C ALA A 154 22.60 9.06 -2.25
N PRO A 155 23.49 10.04 -2.52
CA PRO A 155 24.20 10.76 -1.48
C PRO A 155 23.30 11.56 -0.53
N LEU A 156 22.13 12.02 -0.98
CA LEU A 156 21.18 12.80 -0.17
C LEU A 156 20.53 11.97 0.94
N LEU A 157 20.54 10.64 0.83
CA LEU A 157 20.02 9.72 1.84
C LEU A 157 20.98 9.53 3.04
N ARG A 158 22.18 10.10 3.00
CA ARG A 158 23.15 9.97 4.09
C ARG A 158 22.72 10.84 5.27
N GLY A 159 22.15 10.19 6.28
CA GLY A 159 21.80 10.84 7.55
C GLY A 159 20.96 9.92 8.43
N THR A 160 20.88 10.24 9.72
CA THR A 160 20.11 9.49 10.71
C THR A 160 18.88 10.24 11.22
N HIS A 161 18.86 11.58 11.11
CA HIS A 161 17.79 12.41 11.63
C HIS A 161 16.83 12.87 10.51
N PRO A 162 15.54 12.49 10.54
CA PRO A 162 14.59 12.79 9.45
C PRO A 162 14.39 14.29 9.18
N ALA A 163 14.49 15.14 10.21
CA ALA A 163 14.36 16.59 10.09
C ALA A 163 15.66 17.32 9.73
N ALA A 164 16.75 16.59 9.43
CA ALA A 164 18.00 17.23 9.05
C ALA A 164 17.82 17.99 7.72
N PRO A 165 18.25 19.26 7.62
CA PRO A 165 18.19 20.00 6.38
C PRO A 165 19.15 19.39 5.36
N ILE A 166 18.73 19.38 4.09
CA ILE A 166 19.54 18.91 2.97
C ILE A 166 19.82 20.07 2.02
N CYS A 167 20.96 20.01 1.34
CA CYS A 167 21.29 20.94 0.28
C CYS A 167 21.31 20.17 -1.05
N ILE A 168 20.44 20.56 -1.98
CA ILE A 168 20.35 19.97 -3.31
C ILE A 168 21.36 20.66 -4.22
N THR A 169 22.23 19.89 -4.86
CA THR A 169 23.15 20.44 -5.86
C THR A 169 22.44 20.68 -7.20
N PRO A 170 22.96 21.56 -8.07
CA PRO A 170 22.37 21.78 -9.40
C PRO A 170 22.22 20.50 -10.22
N GLU A 171 23.18 19.58 -10.12
CA GLU A 171 23.15 18.26 -10.77
C GLU A 171 21.98 17.40 -10.28
N GLN A 172 21.70 17.44 -8.97
CA GLN A 172 20.58 16.70 -8.37
C GLN A 172 19.23 17.32 -8.73
N SER A 173 19.16 18.65 -8.85
CA SER A 173 17.96 19.33 -9.32
C SER A 173 17.63 18.93 -10.76
N VAL A 174 18.63 18.83 -11.64
CA VAL A 174 18.45 18.32 -13.02
C VAL A 174 18.00 16.86 -13.03
N ALA A 175 18.54 16.01 -12.15
CA ALA A 175 18.11 14.62 -12.03
C ALA A 175 16.64 14.51 -11.57
N ILE A 176 16.23 15.31 -10.59
CA ILE A 176 14.83 15.38 -10.13
C ILE A 176 13.90 15.80 -11.27
N GLN A 177 14.28 16.83 -12.04
CA GLN A 177 13.46 17.29 -13.17
C GLN A 177 13.32 16.20 -14.24
N ARG A 178 14.41 15.50 -14.60
CA ARG A 178 14.35 14.37 -15.54
C ARG A 178 13.42 13.25 -15.08
N ILE A 179 13.39 12.97 -13.78
CA ILE A 179 12.47 11.96 -13.21
C ILE A 179 11.02 12.42 -13.34
N VAL A 180 10.74 13.69 -13.04
CA VAL A 180 9.40 14.29 -13.18
C VAL A 180 8.95 14.30 -14.64
N ASP A 181 9.83 14.61 -15.58
CA ASP A 181 9.52 14.63 -17.01
C ASP A 181 9.17 13.22 -17.53
N LYS A 182 9.77 12.15 -16.98
CA LYS A 182 9.42 10.75 -17.32
C LYS A 182 8.07 10.29 -16.76
N LEU A 183 7.49 11.03 -15.81
CA LEU A 183 6.21 10.70 -15.18
C LEU A 183 5.00 11.28 -15.90
N HIS A 184 5.21 12.26 -16.79
CA HIS A 184 4.19 12.90 -17.62
C HIS A 184 4.18 12.36 -19.04
#